data_AF-A0A7J9XWM4-F1
#
_entry.id   AF-A0A7J9XWM4-F1
#
_cell.length_a   1.000
_cell.length_b   1.000
_cell.length_c   1.000
_cell.angle_alpha   90.00
_cell.angle_beta   90.00
_cell.angle_gamma   90.00
#
_symmetry.space_group_name_H-M   'P 1'
#
loop_
_entity.id
_entity.type
_entity.pdbx_description
1 polymer ?
#
loop_
_entity_poly.entity_id
_entity_poly.type
_entity_poly.pdbx_seq_one_letter_code
_entity_poly.pdbx_strand_id
1 'polypeptide(L)'
;MAEQGTDLSAAWPRLRWADWVDTRDTLHLWTQVIGKVRMAHAPMVNHWWHVTLYVSPRGLTTSAIPYRGHAFEIEFDFVDHQLHIRTSEGERRSVALAPKPVAAFYAETMDALSGLGIPTRIHATPNEVDPAIPFAQDYEHASYDPRAVELFWRQLLRVNRALTAFRSGFVGKVSPVHFFWGAMDLACTRFSGRPAPPHPGGAPNCPAWVMREGYSHELASCGFWPGGGKEG
;
A
#
# COMPACT_ATOMS: atom_id res chain seq x y z
N MET A 1 24.55 6.39 22.64
CA MET A 1 23.20 6.27 22.05
C MET A 1 22.62 4.96 22.57
N ALA A 2 21.52 5.02 23.32
CA ALA A 2 20.97 3.85 24.00
C ALA A 2 20.61 2.75 22.99
N GLU A 3 21.20 1.57 23.16
CA GLU A 3 20.71 0.33 22.54
C GLU A 3 19.33 0.07 23.11
N GLN A 4 18.29 0.43 22.36
CA GLN A 4 16.97 -0.12 22.60
C GLN A 4 17.05 -1.60 22.21
N GLY A 5 17.35 -2.44 23.20
CA GLY A 5 17.30 -3.88 23.10
C GLY A 5 15.97 -4.28 22.43
N THR A 6 16.09 -4.91 21.28
CA THR A 6 14.99 -5.39 20.47
C THR A 6 14.27 -6.47 21.26
N ASP A 7 13.32 -6.11 22.12
CA ASP A 7 12.43 -7.10 22.71
C ASP A 7 11.57 -7.68 21.57
N LEU A 8 11.97 -8.86 21.11
CA LEU A 8 11.26 -9.70 20.15
C LEU A 8 10.31 -10.67 20.87
N SER A 9 10.24 -10.63 22.20
CA SER A 9 9.53 -11.63 23.02
C SER A 9 8.02 -11.48 23.05
N ALA A 10 7.47 -10.30 22.71
CA ALA A 10 6.03 -10.18 22.49
C ALA A 10 5.66 -11.10 21.31
N ALA A 11 4.84 -12.12 21.52
CA ALA A 11 4.46 -13.07 20.47
C ALA A 11 3.98 -12.36 19.19
N TRP A 12 4.43 -12.84 18.03
CA TRP A 12 3.97 -12.31 16.74
C TRP A 12 2.44 -12.46 16.63
N PRO A 13 1.72 -11.43 16.13
CA PRO A 13 0.30 -11.57 15.86
C PRO A 13 0.11 -12.72 14.86
N ARG A 14 -0.71 -13.70 15.25
CA ARG A 14 -1.03 -14.84 14.40
C ARG A 14 -2.25 -14.48 13.57
N LEU A 15 -2.12 -14.53 12.24
CA LEU A 15 -3.21 -14.33 11.31
C LEU A 15 -3.03 -15.32 10.16
N ARG A 16 -3.76 -16.45 10.19
CA ARG A 16 -3.65 -17.44 9.13
C ARG A 16 -4.34 -16.91 7.90
N TRP A 17 -3.77 -17.13 6.72
CA TRP A 17 -4.38 -16.73 5.45
C TRP A 17 -5.86 -17.13 5.32
N ALA A 18 -6.19 -18.37 5.68
CA ALA A 18 -7.55 -18.91 5.60
C ALA A 18 -8.57 -18.19 6.52
N ASP A 19 -8.10 -17.49 7.57
CA ASP A 19 -8.99 -16.82 8.53
C ASP A 19 -9.46 -15.45 8.03
N TRP A 20 -8.84 -14.89 6.98
CA TRP A 20 -9.12 -13.52 6.56
C TRP A 20 -9.03 -13.27 5.05
N VAL A 21 -8.90 -14.31 4.22
CA VAL A 21 -8.72 -14.17 2.76
C VAL A 21 -9.73 -13.22 2.12
N ASP A 22 -11.02 -13.30 2.46
CA ASP A 22 -12.04 -12.42 1.88
C ASP A 22 -11.83 -10.94 2.26
N THR A 23 -11.42 -10.69 3.52
CA THR A 23 -11.06 -9.35 4.01
C THR A 23 -9.76 -8.86 3.40
N ARG A 24 -8.77 -9.75 3.24
CA ARG A 24 -7.48 -9.45 2.60
C ARG A 24 -7.71 -8.99 1.17
N ASP A 25 -8.50 -9.74 0.39
CA ASP A 25 -8.73 -9.48 -1.03
C ASP A 25 -9.52 -8.18 -1.23
N THR A 26 -10.54 -7.94 -0.39
CA THR A 26 -11.27 -6.66 -0.38
C THR A 26 -10.34 -5.50 -0.03
N LEU A 27 -9.54 -5.63 1.03
CA LEU A 27 -8.60 -4.59 1.46
C LEU A 27 -7.50 -4.35 0.41
N HIS A 28 -7.01 -5.40 -0.26
CA HIS A 28 -6.03 -5.30 -1.34
C HIS A 28 -6.54 -4.35 -2.43
N LEU A 29 -7.78 -4.55 -2.90
CA LEU A 29 -8.40 -3.70 -3.90
C LEU A 29 -8.60 -2.26 -3.40
N TRP A 30 -8.98 -2.07 -2.13
CA TRP A 30 -9.05 -0.72 -1.54
C TRP A 30 -7.68 -0.03 -1.52
N THR A 31 -6.60 -0.74 -1.18
CA THR A 31 -5.25 -0.16 -1.25
C THR A 31 -4.85 0.22 -2.68
N GLN A 32 -5.31 -0.51 -3.70
CA GLN A 32 -5.08 -0.14 -5.10
C GLN A 32 -5.79 1.15 -5.48
N VAL A 33 -7.03 1.37 -5.02
CA VAL A 33 -7.76 2.63 -5.24
C VAL A 33 -6.93 3.81 -4.73
N ILE A 34 -6.47 3.73 -3.47
CA ILE A 34 -5.68 4.81 -2.85
C ILE A 34 -4.30 4.96 -3.51
N GLY A 35 -3.65 3.85 -3.82
CA GLY A 35 -2.40 3.82 -4.55
C GLY A 35 -2.48 4.52 -5.91
N LYS A 36 -3.57 4.31 -6.63
CA LYS A 36 -3.85 4.97 -7.92
C LYS A 36 -4.20 6.45 -7.76
N VAL A 37 -4.88 6.85 -6.68
CA VAL A 37 -5.06 8.28 -6.34
C VAL A 37 -3.70 8.94 -6.14
N ARG A 38 -2.80 8.32 -5.37
CA ARG A 38 -1.44 8.82 -5.19
C ARG A 38 -0.69 8.91 -6.52
N MET A 39 -0.76 7.86 -7.35
CA MET A 39 -0.15 7.82 -8.69
C MET A 39 -0.63 8.97 -9.59
N ALA A 40 -1.89 9.39 -9.49
CA ALA A 40 -2.45 10.45 -10.32
C ALA A 40 -1.93 11.86 -9.96
N HIS A 41 -1.47 12.06 -8.72
CA HIS A 41 -1.13 13.39 -8.19
C HIS A 41 0.35 13.53 -7.80
N ALA A 42 1.04 12.44 -7.49
CA ALA A 42 2.44 12.48 -7.11
C ALA A 42 3.36 12.49 -8.35
N PRO A 43 4.47 13.26 -8.33
CA PRO A 43 5.45 13.21 -9.40
C PRO A 43 6.07 11.82 -9.50
N MET A 44 6.28 11.34 -10.73
CA MET A 44 6.89 10.04 -10.97
C MET A 44 8.31 10.00 -10.40
N VAL A 45 8.54 9.08 -9.46
CA VAL A 45 9.87 8.69 -8.98
C VAL A 45 10.21 7.34 -9.58
N ASN A 46 11.46 7.21 -10.04
CA ASN A 46 12.00 5.98 -10.64
C ASN A 46 11.69 4.74 -9.80
N HIS A 47 11.63 3.58 -10.47
CA HIS A 47 11.25 2.30 -9.84
C HIS A 47 9.88 2.35 -9.16
N TRP A 48 8.99 3.23 -9.62
CA TRP A 48 7.63 3.40 -9.11
C TRP A 48 7.53 3.81 -7.64
N TRP A 49 8.57 4.38 -7.04
CA TRP A 49 8.58 4.65 -5.60
C TRP A 49 7.55 5.69 -5.13
N HIS A 50 7.02 6.51 -6.05
CA HIS A 50 5.99 7.51 -5.78
C HIS A 50 4.59 6.93 -5.55
N VAL A 51 4.33 5.66 -5.91
CA VAL A 51 2.97 5.10 -5.84
C VAL A 51 2.69 4.29 -4.58
N THR A 52 3.69 4.04 -3.74
CA THR A 52 3.60 3.09 -2.61
C THR A 52 2.71 3.58 -1.46
N LEU A 53 2.50 2.77 -0.43
CA LEU A 53 2.02 3.21 0.88
C LEU A 53 3.11 2.99 1.93
N TYR A 54 2.99 3.65 3.07
CA TYR A 54 3.93 3.54 4.20
C TYR A 54 3.19 3.12 5.46
N VAL A 55 3.82 2.27 6.26
CA VAL A 55 3.26 1.88 7.57
C VAL A 55 3.30 3.07 8.51
N SER A 56 2.12 3.46 9.04
CA SER A 56 1.97 4.50 10.05
C SER A 56 1.71 3.88 11.43
N PRO A 57 1.74 4.68 12.52
CA PRO A 57 1.32 4.24 13.85
C PRO A 57 -0.16 3.85 13.97
N ARG A 58 -0.96 3.98 12.90
CA ARG A 58 -2.38 3.63 12.89
C ARG A 58 -2.81 2.76 11.70
N GLY A 59 -1.99 2.66 10.66
CA GLY A 59 -2.27 1.79 9.52
C GLY A 59 -1.32 1.99 8.34
N LEU A 60 -1.86 2.42 7.21
CA LEU A 60 -1.12 2.69 5.97
C LEU A 60 -1.41 4.10 5.46
N THR A 61 -0.37 4.88 5.17
CA THR A 61 -0.49 6.25 4.68
C THR A 61 0.19 6.44 3.34
N THR A 62 -0.33 7.35 2.52
CA THR A 62 0.34 7.84 1.31
C THR A 62 1.51 8.76 1.62
N SER A 63 1.64 9.26 2.85
CA SER A 63 2.40 10.49 3.15
C SER A 63 1.83 11.69 2.37
N ALA A 64 2.52 12.83 2.43
CA ALA A 64 2.15 14.04 1.73
C ALA A 64 2.15 13.84 0.20
N ILE A 65 1.03 14.19 -0.43
CA ILE A 65 0.82 14.25 -1.88
C ILE A 65 0.66 15.73 -2.26
N PRO A 66 1.48 16.26 -3.20
CA PRO A 66 1.33 17.64 -3.65
C PRO A 66 0.06 17.82 -4.49
N TYR A 67 -0.64 18.95 -4.31
CA TYR A 67 -1.81 19.31 -5.11
C TYR A 67 -2.00 20.83 -5.19
N ARG A 68 -1.92 21.41 -6.41
CA ARG A 68 -2.27 22.82 -6.72
C ARG A 68 -1.81 23.87 -5.67
N GLY A 69 -0.56 23.79 -5.21
CA GLY A 69 0.03 24.75 -4.27
C GLY A 69 -0.15 24.40 -2.78
N HIS A 70 -0.86 23.33 -2.46
CA HIS A 70 -0.97 22.75 -1.12
C HIS A 70 -0.65 21.24 -1.17
N ALA A 71 -0.91 20.52 -0.08
CA ALA A 71 -0.74 19.07 -0.03
C ALA A 71 -1.94 18.39 0.63
N PHE A 72 -2.11 17.11 0.36
CA PHE A 72 -3.04 16.27 1.09
C PHE A 72 -2.40 14.91 1.40
N GLU A 73 -2.94 14.19 2.35
CA GLU A 73 -2.59 12.79 2.61
C GLU A 73 -3.85 11.94 2.70
N ILE A 74 -3.68 10.66 2.43
CA ILE A 74 -4.69 9.63 2.68
C ILE A 74 -4.11 8.58 3.60
N GLU A 75 -4.80 8.29 4.70
CA GLU A 75 -4.41 7.30 5.68
C GLU A 75 -5.54 6.30 5.92
N PHE A 76 -5.26 5.02 5.72
CA PHE A 76 -6.02 3.95 6.34
C PHE A 76 -5.69 3.92 7.83
N ASP A 77 -6.66 4.29 8.66
CA ASP A 77 -6.63 4.11 10.10
C ASP A 77 -7.30 2.78 10.44
N PHE A 78 -6.47 1.77 10.71
CA PHE A 78 -6.90 0.42 11.05
C PHE A 78 -7.22 0.23 12.53
N VAL A 79 -7.14 1.30 13.33
CA VAL A 79 -7.51 1.29 14.75
C VAL A 79 -8.92 1.85 14.94
N ASP A 80 -9.22 3.00 14.32
CA ASP A 80 -10.56 3.59 14.35
C ASP A 80 -11.43 3.13 13.16
N HIS A 81 -10.85 2.34 12.25
CA HIS A 81 -11.49 1.81 11.04
C HIS A 81 -12.07 2.92 10.15
N GLN A 82 -11.23 3.88 9.81
CA GLN A 82 -11.55 5.00 8.94
C GLN A 82 -10.46 5.20 7.89
N LEU A 83 -10.83 5.52 6.66
CA LEU A 83 -9.94 6.14 5.71
C LEU A 83 -10.02 7.66 5.93
N HIS A 84 -8.92 8.29 6.30
CA HIS A 84 -8.84 9.73 6.43
C HIS A 84 -8.24 10.36 5.19
N ILE A 85 -8.85 11.46 4.73
CA ILE A 85 -8.27 12.35 3.72
C ILE A 85 -8.12 13.71 4.38
N ARG A 86 -6.89 14.22 4.48
CA ARG A 86 -6.56 15.46 5.20
C ARG A 86 -5.78 16.39 4.28
N THR A 87 -6.13 17.67 4.24
CA THR A 87 -5.40 18.71 3.49
C THR A 87 -4.45 19.47 4.41
N SER A 88 -3.44 20.13 3.84
CA SER A 88 -2.58 21.05 4.59
C SER A 88 -3.29 22.33 5.04
N GLU A 89 -4.47 22.61 4.50
CA GLU A 89 -5.33 23.76 4.84
C GLU A 89 -6.31 23.45 5.99
N GLY A 90 -6.29 22.20 6.51
CA GLY A 90 -7.03 21.80 7.70
C GLY A 90 -8.39 21.14 7.43
N GLU A 91 -8.83 21.07 6.18
CA GLU A 91 -10.02 20.29 5.82
C GLU A 91 -9.76 18.78 5.90
N ARG A 92 -10.83 18.05 6.20
CA ARG A 92 -10.81 16.60 6.24
C ARG A 92 -12.11 15.97 5.80
N ARG A 93 -12.01 14.77 5.24
CA ARG A 93 -13.10 13.83 5.00
C ARG A 93 -12.71 12.46 5.52
N SER A 94 -13.70 11.61 5.74
CA SER A 94 -13.47 10.23 6.11
C SER A 94 -14.45 9.29 5.41
N VAL A 95 -13.98 8.07 5.16
CA VAL A 95 -14.76 6.95 4.63
C VAL A 95 -14.67 5.82 5.65
N ALA A 96 -15.80 5.27 6.08
CA ALA A 96 -15.79 4.18 7.06
C ALA A 96 -15.23 2.90 6.44
N LEU A 97 -14.27 2.26 7.13
CA LEU A 97 -13.76 0.95 6.78
C LEU A 97 -14.63 -0.10 7.47
N ALA A 98 -15.62 -0.62 6.74
CA ALA A 98 -16.61 -1.57 7.23
C ALA A 98 -17.01 -2.49 6.07
N PRO A 99 -17.68 -3.63 6.32
CA PRO A 99 -18.14 -4.52 5.25
C PRO A 99 -18.95 -3.75 4.20
N LYS A 100 -18.36 -3.56 3.01
CA LYS A 100 -18.98 -2.92 1.86
C LYS A 100 -18.27 -3.33 0.57
N PRO A 101 -18.98 -3.38 -0.56
CA PRO A 101 -18.37 -3.61 -1.86
C PRO A 101 -17.24 -2.63 -2.18
N VAL A 102 -16.24 -3.10 -2.93
CA VAL A 102 -15.21 -2.25 -3.55
C VAL A 102 -15.83 -1.11 -4.36
N ALA A 103 -16.94 -1.35 -5.06
CA ALA A 103 -17.69 -0.31 -5.79
C ALA A 103 -18.17 0.83 -4.87
N ALA A 104 -18.67 0.51 -3.68
CA ALA A 104 -19.12 1.50 -2.71
C ALA A 104 -17.93 2.27 -2.11
N PHE A 105 -16.87 1.57 -1.71
CA PHE A 105 -15.64 2.21 -1.22
C PHE A 105 -15.03 3.16 -2.25
N TYR A 106 -14.98 2.74 -3.51
CA TYR A 106 -14.49 3.55 -4.63
C TYR A 106 -15.32 4.83 -4.80
N ALA A 107 -16.65 4.73 -4.84
CA ALA A 107 -17.53 5.88 -4.98
C ALA A 107 -17.38 6.86 -3.80
N GLU A 108 -17.46 6.36 -2.56
CA GLU A 108 -17.32 7.17 -1.35
C GLU A 108 -15.96 7.89 -1.29
N THR A 109 -14.89 7.23 -1.73
CA THR A 109 -13.54 7.83 -1.79
C THR A 109 -13.45 8.94 -2.83
N MET A 110 -14.00 8.74 -4.03
CA MET A 110 -13.98 9.74 -5.09
C MET A 110 -14.86 10.95 -4.77
N ASP A 111 -15.98 10.73 -4.09
CA ASP A 111 -16.86 11.78 -3.59
C ASP A 111 -16.17 12.57 -2.45
N ALA A 112 -15.48 11.89 -1.54
CA ALA A 112 -14.71 12.54 -0.47
C ALA A 112 -13.59 13.42 -1.03
N LEU A 113 -12.84 12.95 -2.03
CA LEU A 113 -11.81 13.73 -2.74
C LEU A 113 -12.43 14.95 -3.45
N SER A 114 -13.53 14.75 -4.17
CA SER A 114 -14.23 15.85 -4.86
C SER A 114 -14.77 16.89 -3.89
N GLY A 115 -15.31 16.46 -2.74
CA GLY A 115 -15.79 17.33 -1.67
C GLY A 115 -14.70 18.09 -0.90
N LEU A 116 -13.42 17.77 -1.15
CA LEU A 116 -12.25 18.54 -0.71
C LEU A 116 -11.66 19.42 -1.82
N GLY A 117 -12.30 19.47 -3.00
CA GLY A 117 -11.78 20.21 -4.14
C GLY A 117 -10.59 19.53 -4.82
N ILE A 118 -10.45 18.20 -4.66
CA ILE A 118 -9.40 17.37 -5.26
C ILE A 118 -10.03 16.42 -6.30
N PRO A 119 -10.64 16.92 -7.40
CA PRO A 119 -11.16 16.07 -8.45
C PRO A 119 -10.04 15.17 -8.98
N THR A 120 -10.29 13.86 -8.95
CA THR A 120 -9.28 12.83 -9.20
C THR A 120 -9.75 11.90 -10.30
N ARG A 121 -8.87 11.65 -11.28
CA ARG A 121 -9.11 10.69 -12.35
C ARG A 121 -8.03 9.61 -12.32
N ILE A 122 -8.44 8.36 -12.19
CA ILE A 122 -7.55 7.20 -12.19
C ILE A 122 -7.94 6.20 -13.27
N HIS A 123 -7.00 5.32 -13.66
CA HIS A 123 -7.34 4.09 -14.36
C HIS A 123 -7.96 3.09 -13.37
N ALA A 124 -9.29 3.07 -13.28
CA ALA A 124 -10.08 2.41 -12.24
C ALA A 124 -10.27 0.89 -12.45
N THR A 125 -9.24 0.22 -12.95
CA THR A 125 -9.16 -1.24 -13.07
C THR A 125 -7.97 -1.74 -12.23
N PRO A 126 -8.13 -2.83 -11.46
CA PRO A 126 -7.04 -3.43 -10.69
C PRO A 126 -5.85 -3.85 -11.55
N ASN A 127 -4.65 -3.81 -10.97
CA ASN A 127 -3.42 -4.37 -11.53
C ASN A 127 -2.99 -5.57 -10.71
N GLU A 128 -2.26 -6.51 -11.32
CA GLU A 128 -1.60 -7.64 -10.63
C GLU A 128 -2.55 -8.62 -9.91
N VAL A 129 -3.83 -8.58 -10.27
CA VAL A 129 -4.88 -9.50 -9.81
C VAL A 129 -5.63 -10.09 -11.01
N ASP A 130 -6.22 -11.27 -10.84
CA ASP A 130 -7.06 -11.94 -11.82
C ASP A 130 -8.23 -12.63 -11.10
N PRO A 131 -9.51 -12.30 -11.41
CA PRO A 131 -9.96 -11.33 -12.43
C PRO A 131 -9.74 -9.87 -12.00
N ALA A 132 -9.50 -8.98 -12.98
CA ALA A 132 -9.42 -7.53 -12.75
C ALA A 132 -10.77 -6.83 -13.00
N ILE A 133 -11.72 -7.02 -12.07
CA ILE A 133 -13.03 -6.37 -12.12
C ILE A 133 -12.85 -4.86 -11.91
N PRO A 134 -13.37 -3.98 -12.79
CA PRO A 134 -13.29 -2.54 -12.59
C PRO A 134 -13.89 -2.12 -11.23
N PHE A 135 -13.23 -1.23 -10.50
CA PHE A 135 -13.61 -0.95 -9.10
C PHE A 135 -15.07 -0.54 -8.94
N ALA A 136 -15.60 0.29 -9.84
CA ALA A 136 -17.00 0.75 -9.81
C ALA A 136 -18.03 -0.36 -10.09
N GLN A 137 -17.58 -1.54 -10.55
CA GLN A 137 -18.40 -2.69 -10.91
C GLN A 137 -18.17 -3.87 -9.95
N ASP A 138 -17.23 -3.76 -9.02
CA ASP A 138 -16.88 -4.84 -8.11
C ASP A 138 -17.83 -4.85 -6.90
N TYR A 139 -18.86 -5.70 -7.02
CA TYR A 139 -19.79 -6.05 -5.96
C TYR A 139 -19.50 -7.43 -5.34
N GLU A 140 -18.42 -8.08 -5.77
CA GLU A 140 -18.00 -9.41 -5.29
C GLU A 140 -17.18 -9.27 -4.00
N HIS A 141 -16.17 -8.40 -4.01
CA HIS A 141 -15.31 -8.16 -2.85
C HIS A 141 -15.97 -7.17 -1.90
N ALA A 142 -16.49 -7.67 -0.77
CA ALA A 142 -17.24 -6.84 0.18
C ALA A 142 -16.96 -7.14 1.67
N SER A 143 -15.98 -7.99 1.97
CA SER A 143 -15.69 -8.44 3.34
C SER A 143 -14.72 -7.48 4.04
N TYR A 144 -14.97 -7.23 5.32
CA TYR A 144 -14.05 -6.47 6.17
C TYR A 144 -14.21 -6.90 7.64
N ASP A 145 -13.27 -7.68 8.16
CA ASP A 145 -13.13 -7.96 9.59
C ASP A 145 -12.14 -6.96 10.22
N PRO A 146 -12.63 -6.00 11.04
CA PRO A 146 -11.80 -5.05 11.77
C PRO A 146 -10.65 -5.72 12.53
N ARG A 147 -10.91 -6.88 13.16
CA ARG A 147 -9.92 -7.56 14.00
C ARG A 147 -8.81 -8.19 13.17
N ALA A 148 -9.14 -8.81 12.05
CA ALA A 148 -8.15 -9.36 11.13
C ALA A 148 -7.25 -8.25 10.57
N VAL A 149 -7.82 -7.09 10.22
CA VAL A 149 -7.07 -5.94 9.70
C VAL A 149 -6.15 -5.34 10.76
N GLU A 150 -6.58 -5.23 12.02
CA GLU A 150 -5.70 -4.84 13.13
C GLU A 150 -4.52 -5.80 13.31
N LEU A 151 -4.76 -7.11 13.22
CA LEU A 151 -3.70 -8.13 13.35
C LEU A 151 -2.71 -8.03 12.19
N PHE A 152 -3.20 -7.89 10.96
CA PHE A 152 -2.39 -7.67 9.77
C PHE A 152 -1.51 -6.42 9.92
N TRP A 153 -2.10 -5.30 10.33
CA TRP A 153 -1.36 -4.07 10.57
C TRP A 153 -0.27 -4.22 11.64
N ARG A 154 -0.56 -4.94 12.73
CA ARG A 154 0.45 -5.23 13.76
C ARG A 154 1.59 -6.12 13.23
N GLN A 155 1.32 -7.03 12.29
CA GLN A 155 2.38 -7.75 11.57
C GLN A 155 3.21 -6.76 10.74
N LEU A 156 2.57 -5.88 9.95
CA LEU A 156 3.26 -4.85 9.16
C LEU A 156 4.16 -3.94 10.02
N LEU A 157 3.70 -3.51 11.20
CA LEU A 157 4.52 -2.71 12.12
C LEU A 157 5.82 -3.41 12.52
N ARG A 158 5.74 -4.72 12.82
CA ARG A 158 6.90 -5.53 13.21
C ARG A 158 7.86 -5.72 12.06
N VAL A 159 7.35 -6.05 10.87
CA VAL A 159 8.17 -6.17 9.64
C VAL A 159 8.83 -4.83 9.34
N ASN A 160 8.06 -3.73 9.39
CA ASN A 160 8.57 -2.39 9.14
C ASN A 160 9.73 -2.06 10.07
N ARG A 161 9.62 -2.33 11.39
CA ARG A 161 10.73 -2.14 12.33
C ARG A 161 11.98 -2.92 11.91
N ALA A 162 11.83 -4.19 11.55
CA ALA A 162 12.96 -5.04 11.15
C ALA A 162 13.60 -4.55 9.83
N LEU A 163 12.79 -4.24 8.81
CA LEU A 163 13.26 -3.72 7.53
C LEU A 163 13.88 -2.33 7.65
N THR A 164 13.35 -1.46 8.54
CA THR A 164 13.94 -0.16 8.84
C THR A 164 15.32 -0.31 9.50
N ALA A 165 15.49 -1.23 10.43
CA ALA A 165 16.80 -1.53 11.02
C ALA A 165 17.76 -2.07 9.94
N PHE A 166 17.30 -3.04 9.13
CA PHE A 166 18.06 -3.59 8.03
C PHE A 166 18.53 -2.51 7.04
N ARG A 167 17.66 -1.60 6.60
CA ARG A 167 18.05 -0.55 5.63
C ARG A 167 19.00 0.51 6.21
N SER A 168 18.95 0.75 7.52
CA SER A 168 19.66 1.88 8.16
C SER A 168 21.18 1.87 7.99
N GLY A 169 21.79 0.68 7.88
CA GLY A 169 23.24 0.53 7.71
C GLY A 169 23.72 0.61 6.25
N PHE A 170 22.82 0.81 5.27
CA PHE A 170 23.19 0.81 3.86
C PHE A 170 23.35 2.24 3.31
N VAL A 171 24.52 2.55 2.77
CA VAL A 171 24.88 3.90 2.29
C VAL A 171 24.46 4.16 0.84
N GLY A 172 24.26 3.12 0.04
CA GLY A 172 23.88 3.24 -1.38
C GLY A 172 22.39 3.53 -1.60
N LYS A 173 21.95 3.46 -2.87
CA LYS A 173 20.52 3.64 -3.21
C LYS A 173 19.68 2.52 -2.59
N VAL A 174 18.78 2.90 -1.68
CA VAL A 174 17.86 2.01 -0.98
C VAL A 174 16.49 2.65 -0.90
N SER A 175 15.44 1.85 -1.08
CA SER A 175 14.07 2.34 -0.92
C SER A 175 13.79 2.67 0.56
N PRO A 176 12.81 3.55 0.84
CA PRO A 176 12.02 3.41 2.06
C PRO A 176 11.43 1.99 2.18
N VAL A 177 10.94 1.64 3.36
CA VAL A 177 10.11 0.43 3.48
C VAL A 177 8.77 0.73 2.83
N HIS A 178 8.49 0.06 1.72
CA HIS A 178 7.38 0.35 0.83
C HIS A 178 6.33 -0.72 0.91
N PHE A 179 5.07 -0.32 1.01
CA PHE A 179 3.94 -1.21 0.77
C PHE A 179 3.46 -1.03 -0.67
N PHE A 180 3.73 -2.00 -1.54
CA PHE A 180 3.24 -2.01 -2.91
C PHE A 180 1.83 -2.59 -2.94
N TRP A 181 0.86 -1.75 -3.24
CA TRP A 181 -0.55 -2.15 -3.34
C TRP A 181 -0.86 -3.03 -4.56
N GLY A 182 0.03 -3.09 -5.56
CA GLY A 182 -0.13 -3.98 -6.72
C GLY A 182 -0.20 -5.44 -6.30
N ALA A 183 0.86 -5.94 -5.65
CA ALA A 183 0.95 -7.32 -5.16
C ALA A 183 0.68 -7.46 -3.64
N MET A 184 0.28 -6.38 -2.97
CA MET A 184 0.01 -6.33 -1.51
C MET A 184 1.22 -6.70 -0.64
N ASP A 185 2.41 -6.21 -0.99
CA ASP A 185 3.66 -6.59 -0.32
C ASP A 185 4.39 -5.43 0.36
N LEU A 186 5.01 -5.72 1.50
CA LEU A 186 5.90 -4.78 2.20
C LEU A 186 7.35 -5.13 1.89
N ALA A 187 8.08 -4.27 1.17
CA ALA A 187 9.43 -4.56 0.69
C ALA A 187 10.43 -3.44 0.99
N CYS A 188 11.69 -3.83 1.11
CA CYS A 188 12.84 -2.95 1.12
C CYS A 188 13.86 -3.43 0.08
N THR A 189 14.22 -2.54 -0.84
CA THR A 189 15.06 -2.88 -1.99
C THR A 189 16.34 -2.06 -1.99
N ARG A 190 17.48 -2.74 -2.10
CA ARG A 190 18.81 -2.14 -2.29
C ARG A 190 19.26 -2.30 -3.73
N PHE A 191 19.97 -1.31 -4.25
CA PHE A 191 20.46 -1.29 -5.62
C PHE A 191 21.98 -1.26 -5.65
N SER A 192 22.57 -2.04 -6.57
CA SER A 192 24.03 -2.01 -6.79
C SER A 192 24.48 -0.78 -7.59
N GLY A 193 23.56 -0.16 -8.33
CA GLY A 193 23.80 0.94 -9.25
C GLY A 193 24.10 0.51 -10.69
N ARG A 194 24.29 -0.79 -10.95
CA ARG A 194 24.45 -1.33 -12.31
C ARG A 194 23.09 -1.53 -13.00
N PRO A 195 22.99 -1.35 -14.32
CA PRO A 195 21.77 -1.71 -15.06
C PRO A 195 21.54 -3.22 -15.01
N ALA A 196 20.27 -3.64 -15.05
CA ALA A 196 19.88 -5.05 -15.15
C ALA A 196 19.36 -5.39 -16.56
N PRO A 197 19.37 -6.67 -16.97
CA PRO A 197 18.67 -7.12 -18.16
C PRO A 197 17.18 -6.73 -18.11
N PRO A 198 16.54 -6.43 -19.26
CA PRO A 198 15.13 -6.08 -19.28
C PRO A 198 14.24 -7.17 -18.67
N HIS A 199 13.39 -6.79 -17.71
CA HIS A 199 12.44 -7.70 -17.11
C HIS A 199 11.45 -8.23 -18.16
N PRO A 200 11.13 -9.55 -18.16
CA PRO A 200 10.22 -10.13 -19.17
C PRO A 200 8.78 -9.60 -19.08
N GLY A 201 8.40 -9.07 -17.92
CA GLY A 201 7.02 -8.68 -17.60
C GLY A 201 6.24 -9.88 -17.07
N GLY A 202 4.94 -9.95 -17.35
CA GLY A 202 4.12 -11.13 -17.06
C GLY A 202 3.22 -11.03 -15.83
N ALA A 203 3.24 -9.91 -15.10
CA ALA A 203 2.26 -9.67 -14.05
C ALA A 203 0.86 -9.46 -14.66
N PRO A 204 -0.20 -10.10 -14.11
CA PRO A 204 -1.52 -10.06 -14.70
C PRO A 204 -2.06 -8.63 -14.69
N ASN A 205 -2.74 -8.23 -15.77
CA ASN A 205 -3.35 -6.91 -15.89
C ASN A 205 -2.38 -5.74 -15.61
N CYS A 206 -1.08 -5.94 -15.84
CA CYS A 206 -0.02 -4.97 -15.60
C CYS A 206 0.89 -4.85 -16.84
N PRO A 207 1.03 -3.67 -17.45
CA PRO A 207 1.88 -3.50 -18.62
C PRO A 207 3.34 -3.87 -18.35
N ALA A 208 4.00 -4.58 -19.28
CA ALA A 208 5.37 -5.04 -19.09
C ALA A 208 6.39 -3.93 -18.78
N TRP A 209 6.14 -2.70 -19.26
CA TRP A 209 7.01 -1.55 -18.99
C TRP A 209 7.03 -1.13 -17.52
N VAL A 210 5.97 -1.43 -16.75
CA VAL A 210 5.93 -1.21 -15.31
C VAL A 210 7.04 -2.01 -14.64
N MET A 211 7.13 -3.31 -14.95
CA MET A 211 8.17 -4.19 -14.43
C MET A 211 9.56 -3.83 -14.99
N ARG A 212 9.66 -3.43 -16.26
CA ARG A 212 10.95 -3.00 -16.83
C ARG A 212 11.53 -1.78 -16.12
N GLU A 213 10.69 -0.80 -15.76
CA GLU A 213 11.12 0.34 -14.96
C GLU A 213 11.45 -0.06 -13.52
N GLY A 214 10.59 -0.87 -12.88
CA GLY A 214 10.78 -1.35 -11.51
C GLY A 214 12.06 -2.16 -11.28
N TYR A 215 12.49 -2.90 -12.30
CA TYR A 215 13.67 -3.79 -12.27
C TYR A 215 14.77 -3.32 -13.25
N SER A 216 14.81 -2.03 -13.57
CA SER A 216 15.78 -1.47 -14.55
C SER A 216 17.25 -1.58 -14.10
N HIS A 217 17.48 -1.73 -12.80
CA HIS A 217 18.81 -1.83 -12.19
C HIS A 217 18.92 -3.10 -11.33
N GLU A 218 20.14 -3.61 -11.22
CA GLU A 218 20.46 -4.74 -10.34
C GLU A 218 20.07 -4.41 -8.89
N LEU A 219 19.26 -5.28 -8.32
CA LEU A 219 18.66 -5.07 -7.02
C LEU A 219 18.63 -6.35 -6.19
N ALA A 220 18.54 -6.17 -4.88
CA ALA A 220 18.19 -7.20 -3.93
C ALA A 220 17.01 -6.68 -3.09
N SER A 221 15.91 -7.44 -3.09
CA SER A 221 14.70 -7.11 -2.33
C SER A 221 14.47 -8.14 -1.22
N CYS A 222 14.02 -7.66 -0.08
CA CYS A 222 13.51 -8.48 1.02
C CYS A 222 12.19 -7.87 1.50
N GLY A 223 11.27 -8.70 1.96
CA GLY A 223 9.93 -8.22 2.27
C GLY A 223 9.06 -9.23 3.00
N PHE A 224 7.79 -8.86 3.10
CA PHE A 224 6.71 -9.65 3.69
C PHE A 224 5.51 -9.62 2.74
N TRP A 225 4.97 -10.81 2.45
CA TRP A 225 3.83 -11.01 1.56
C TRP A 225 2.72 -11.73 2.34
N PRO A 226 1.59 -11.07 2.66
CA PRO A 226 0.48 -11.61 3.44
C PRO A 226 -0.32 -12.74 2.73
N GLY A 227 0.26 -13.38 1.73
CA GLY A 227 -0.35 -14.46 0.93
C GLY A 227 0.63 -15.41 0.27
N GLY A 228 1.94 -15.32 0.57
CA GLY A 228 2.97 -16.10 -0.13
C GLY A 228 3.08 -17.58 0.26
N GLY A 229 2.35 -18.03 1.30
CA GLY A 229 2.42 -19.41 1.80
C GLY A 229 1.20 -19.83 2.64
N LYS A 230 1.19 -21.08 3.11
CA LYS A 230 0.13 -21.63 4.00
C LYS A 230 0.06 -20.94 5.36
N GLU A 231 1.13 -20.23 5.72
CA GLU A 231 1.22 -19.37 6.89
C GLU A 231 1.41 -17.94 6.38
N GLY A 232 0.51 -17.04 6.80
CA GLY A 232 0.64 -15.60 6.63
C GLY A 232 1.32 -14.97 7.84
#